data_AF-A0A560EAF9-F1
#
_entry.id   AF-A0A560EAF9-F1
#
_cell.length_a   1.000
_cell.length_b   1.000
_cell.length_c   1.000
_cell.angle_alpha   90.00
_cell.angle_beta   90.00
_cell.angle_gamma   90.00
#
_symmetry.space_group_name_H-M   'P 1'
#
loop_
_entity.id
_entity.type
_entity.pdbx_description
1 polymer ?
#
loop_
_entity_poly.entity_id
_entity_poly.type
_entity_poly.pdbx_seq_one_letter_code
_entity_poly.pdbx_strand_id
1 'polypeptide(L)'
;MVSVGAAFVARLTSPEPGICQRSRVGEMLRCPWHGWEFDMRNGQSWFDPNRVRIRSYPVAVERGEELQKGPYVAETFPVHVEDSYVIVEV
;
A
#
# COMPACT_ATOMS: atom_id res chain seq x y z
N MET A 1 -0.38 9.13 -21.02
CA MET A 1 -0.63 7.87 -20.29
C MET A 1 -1.11 8.27 -18.90
N VAL A 2 -2.43 8.35 -18.68
CA VAL A 2 -2.96 8.70 -17.36
C VAL A 2 -2.95 7.42 -16.54
N SER A 3 -2.12 7.37 -15.51
CA SER A 3 -2.05 6.22 -14.60
C SER A 3 -3.44 5.97 -14.00
N VAL A 4 -4.13 4.93 -14.46
CA VAL A 4 -5.43 4.47 -13.90
C VAL A 4 -5.20 3.66 -12.61
N GLY A 5 -4.15 3.98 -11.88
CA GLY A 5 -3.75 3.28 -10.65
C GLY A 5 -4.26 4.04 -9.43
N ALA A 6 -4.74 3.31 -8.42
CA ALA A 6 -4.91 3.87 -7.10
C ALA A 6 -3.57 4.42 -6.60
N ALA A 7 -3.61 5.60 -5.98
CA ALA A 7 -2.41 6.25 -5.46
C ALA A 7 -2.35 6.10 -3.93
N PHE A 8 -1.17 5.79 -3.40
CA PHE A 8 -0.90 5.90 -1.98
C PHE A 8 -0.67 7.37 -1.63
N VAL A 9 -1.45 7.90 -0.69
CA VAL A 9 -1.42 9.31 -0.30
C VAL A 9 -1.24 9.47 1.21
N ALA A 10 -1.05 10.72 1.65
CA ALA A 10 -1.02 11.06 3.07
C ALA A 10 -2.43 11.40 3.56
N ARG A 11 -2.72 11.15 4.83
CA ARG A 11 -3.90 11.71 5.48
C ARG A 11 -3.72 13.22 5.63
N LEU A 12 -4.69 13.97 5.13
CA LEU A 12 -4.72 15.42 5.24
C LEU A 12 -5.67 15.84 6.35
N THR A 13 -5.20 16.71 7.23
CA THR A 13 -6.03 17.41 8.23
C THR A 13 -5.74 18.90 8.16
N SER A 14 -6.69 19.72 8.59
CA SER A 14 -6.54 21.16 8.59
C SER A 14 -7.18 21.70 9.89
N PRO A 15 -6.38 22.27 10.80
CA PRO A 15 -6.94 22.88 12.01
C PRO A 15 -7.62 24.22 11.69
N GLU A 16 -7.13 24.93 10.68
CA GLU A 16 -7.64 26.23 10.24
C GLU A 16 -7.36 26.46 8.74
N PRO A 17 -8.14 27.33 8.06
CA PRO A 17 -7.96 27.63 6.64
C PRO A 17 -6.53 28.07 6.31
N GLY A 18 -5.95 27.51 5.26
CA GLY A 18 -4.57 27.80 4.84
C GLY A 18 -3.51 26.92 5.52
N ILE A 19 -3.86 26.18 6.58
CA ILE A 19 -2.96 25.19 7.18
C ILE A 19 -3.37 23.78 6.78
N CYS A 20 -2.48 23.08 6.08
CA CYS A 20 -2.64 21.68 5.75
C CYS A 20 -1.56 20.85 6.46
N GLN A 21 -2.01 19.92 7.30
CA GLN A 21 -1.16 18.97 7.99
C GLN A 21 -1.21 17.63 7.26
N ARG A 22 -0.04 17.05 7.04
CA ARG A 22 0.13 15.74 6.42
C ARG A 22 0.58 14.75 7.48
N SER A 23 -0.14 13.65 7.61
CA SER A 23 0.20 12.55 8.52
C SER A 23 -0.01 11.21 7.82
N ARG A 24 0.54 10.11 8.38
CA ARG A 24 0.34 8.74 7.87
C ARG A 24 0.59 8.63 6.35
N VAL A 25 1.73 9.14 5.90
CA VAL A 25 2.09 9.20 4.48
C VAL A 25 2.19 7.77 3.92
N GLY A 26 1.47 7.50 2.84
CA GLY A 26 1.45 6.19 2.18
C GLY A 26 0.46 5.19 2.78
N GLU A 27 -0.26 5.56 3.84
CA GLU A 27 -1.22 4.66 4.49
C GLU A 27 -2.66 4.81 3.98
N MET A 28 -2.90 5.81 3.13
CA MET A 28 -4.21 6.07 2.54
C MET A 28 -4.20 5.67 1.07
N LEU A 29 -5.21 4.93 0.64
CA LEU A 29 -5.45 4.62 -0.77
C LEU A 29 -6.44 5.61 -1.35
N ARG A 30 -6.08 6.28 -2.46
CA ARG A 30 -6.98 7.18 -3.19
C ARG A 30 -7.47 6.54 -4.48
N CYS A 31 -8.79 6.48 -4.64
CA CYS A 31 -9.45 6.01 -5.86
C CYS A 31 -9.15 6.98 -7.03
N PRO A 32 -8.72 6.48 -8.21
CA PRO A 32 -8.36 7.35 -9.33
C PRO A 32 -9.56 8.00 -10.02
N TRP A 33 -10.78 7.47 -9.85
CA TRP A 33 -11.97 8.03 -10.51
C TRP A 33 -12.61 9.17 -9.74
N HIS A 34 -12.83 8.99 -8.44
CA HIS A 34 -13.63 9.93 -7.64
C HIS A 34 -12.84 10.56 -6.49
N GLY A 35 -11.55 10.20 -6.33
CA GLY A 35 -10.68 10.79 -5.31
C GLY A 35 -10.98 10.37 -3.87
N TRP A 36 -11.91 9.44 -3.64
CA TRP A 36 -12.21 8.94 -2.29
C TRP A 36 -11.01 8.23 -1.68
N GLU A 37 -10.85 8.43 -0.38
CA GLU A 37 -9.71 7.94 0.38
C GLU A 37 -10.14 6.85 1.37
N PHE A 38 -9.29 5.83 1.47
CA PHE A 38 -9.52 4.67 2.30
C PHE A 38 -8.29 4.37 3.16
N ASP A 39 -8.49 4.02 4.42
CA ASP A 39 -7.42 3.53 5.28
C ASP A 39 -7.00 2.13 4.83
N MET A 40 -5.72 1.94 4.47
CA MET A 40 -5.24 0.66 3.98
C MET A 40 -5.34 -0.48 5.00
N ARG A 41 -5.36 -0.15 6.30
CA ARG A 41 -5.27 -1.14 7.38
C ARG A 41 -6.60 -1.84 7.63
N ASN A 42 -7.70 -1.11 7.47
CA ASN A 42 -9.03 -1.59 7.83
C ASN A 42 -10.09 -1.37 6.74
N GLY A 43 -9.76 -0.66 5.65
CA GLY A 43 -10.64 -0.45 4.51
C GLY A 43 -11.73 0.60 4.74
N GLN A 44 -11.64 1.36 5.84
CA GLN A 44 -12.58 2.43 6.16
C GLN A 44 -12.51 3.56 5.11
N SER A 45 -13.66 3.99 4.61
CA SER A 45 -13.78 5.22 3.80
C SER A 45 -13.72 6.46 4.68
N TRP A 46 -13.03 7.49 4.20
CA TRP A 46 -13.06 8.83 4.82
C TRP A 46 -14.17 9.74 4.29
N PHE A 47 -14.77 9.37 3.15
CA PHE A 47 -15.90 10.10 2.57
C PHE A 47 -17.23 9.74 3.24
N ASP A 48 -17.48 8.43 3.42
CA ASP A 48 -18.67 7.91 4.11
C ASP A 48 -18.30 6.61 4.86
N PRO A 49 -17.82 6.71 6.11
CA PRO A 49 -17.31 5.56 6.85
C PRO A 49 -18.38 4.50 7.18
N ASN A 50 -19.67 4.86 7.15
CA ASN A 50 -20.76 3.99 7.55
C ASN A 50 -21.33 3.20 6.36
N ARG A 51 -21.28 3.76 5.14
CA ARG A 51 -21.92 3.16 3.96
C ARG A 51 -20.93 2.66 2.93
N VAL A 52 -19.72 3.23 2.89
CA VAL A 52 -18.70 2.90 1.89
C VAL A 52 -17.47 2.34 2.61
N ARG A 53 -17.04 1.15 2.22
CA ARG A 53 -15.82 0.52 2.71
C ARG A 53 -15.24 -0.39 1.64
N ILE A 54 -13.93 -0.53 1.63
CA ILE A 54 -13.24 -1.52 0.81
C ILE A 54 -12.96 -2.78 1.64
N ARG A 55 -12.89 -3.94 0.99
CA ARG A 55 -12.56 -5.19 1.68
C ARG A 55 -11.09 -5.19 2.10
N SER A 56 -10.84 -5.44 3.37
CA SER A 56 -9.49 -5.70 3.89
C SER A 56 -9.21 -7.19 3.87
N TYR A 57 -7.98 -7.54 3.50
CA TYR A 57 -7.49 -8.90 3.51
C TYR A 57 -6.42 -9.03 4.60
N PRO A 58 -6.47 -10.07 5.45
CA PRO A 58 -5.38 -10.33 6.38
C PRO A 58 -4.12 -10.65 5.57
N VAL A 59 -3.04 -9.95 5.87
CA VAL A 59 -1.72 -10.17 5.27
C VAL A 59 -0.73 -10.34 6.42
N ALA A 60 0.11 -11.34 6.32
CA ALA A 60 1.23 -11.59 7.22
C ALA A 60 2.52 -11.67 6.39
N VAL A 61 3.63 -11.27 7.00
CA VAL A 61 4.97 -11.48 6.44
C VAL A 61 5.54 -12.69 7.16
N GLU A 62 5.64 -13.81 6.46
CA GLU A 62 6.23 -15.04 6.96
C GLU A 62 7.60 -15.26 6.28
N ARG A 63 8.44 -16.13 6.84
CA ARG A 63 9.69 -16.48 6.16
C ARG A 63 9.38 -17.26 4.87
N GLY A 64 10.21 -17.11 3.84
CA GLY A 64 10.01 -17.80 2.55
C GLY A 64 9.85 -19.32 2.69
N GLU A 65 10.54 -19.92 3.66
CA GLU A 65 10.47 -21.34 4.04
C GLU A 65 9.07 -21.76 4.55
N GLU A 66 8.29 -20.82 5.09
CA GLU A 66 6.97 -21.03 5.71
C GLU A 66 5.82 -20.74 4.74
N LEU A 67 6.06 -19.96 3.69
CA LEU A 67 5.04 -19.51 2.72
C LEU A 67 4.61 -20.60 1.72
N GLN A 68 5.33 -21.71 1.61
CA GLN A 68 4.96 -22.79 0.69
C GLN A 68 5.18 -24.21 1.24
N LYS A 69 4.06 -24.90 1.50
CA LYS A 69 3.96 -26.37 1.42
C LYS A 69 3.17 -26.73 0.16
N GLY A 70 3.77 -26.58 -1.02
CA GLY A 70 3.16 -26.87 -2.32
C GLY A 70 4.23 -27.13 -3.39
N PRO A 71 3.86 -27.68 -4.56
CA PRO A 71 4.84 -28.15 -5.56
C PRO A 71 5.57 -27.01 -6.32
N TYR A 72 5.24 -25.74 -6.06
CA TYR A 72 5.70 -24.60 -6.86
C TYR A 72 6.75 -23.76 -6.14
N VAL A 73 7.93 -24.34 -5.90
CA VAL A 73 9.06 -23.63 -5.31
C VAL A 73 9.48 -22.47 -6.22
N ALA A 74 9.43 -21.24 -5.71
CA ALA A 74 10.02 -20.10 -6.40
C ALA A 74 11.53 -20.23 -6.38
N GLU A 75 12.18 -20.02 -7.53
CA GLU A 75 13.65 -20.00 -7.60
C GLU A 75 14.18 -18.79 -6.81
N THR A 76 15.19 -19.04 -5.97
CA THR A 76 15.79 -18.02 -5.11
C THR A 76 17.24 -17.78 -5.51
N PHE A 77 17.62 -16.52 -5.64
CA PHE A 77 19.00 -16.11 -5.91
C PHE A 77 19.55 -15.34 -4.72
N PRO A 78 20.80 -15.60 -4.27
CA PRO A 78 21.42 -14.82 -3.22
C PRO A 78 21.58 -13.37 -3.70
N VAL A 79 20.97 -12.43 -3.00
CA VAL A 79 21.12 -10.99 -3.27
C VAL A 79 21.95 -10.37 -2.16
N HIS A 80 23.07 -9.76 -2.55
CA HIS A 80 23.89 -8.93 -1.68
C HIS A 80 23.52 -7.47 -1.91
N VAL A 81 23.14 -6.77 -0.84
CA VAL A 81 22.84 -5.32 -0.91
C VAL A 81 24.15 -4.58 -0.65
N GLU A 82 24.83 -4.19 -1.72
CA GLU A 82 25.98 -3.28 -1.69
C GLU A 82 25.58 -1.98 -2.38
N ASP A 83 25.03 -1.05 -1.59
CA ASP A 83 24.53 0.26 -2.04
C ASP A 83 23.44 0.22 -3.15
N SER A 84 23.07 1.38 -3.71
CA SER A 84 21.74 1.69 -4.28
C SER A 84 21.31 0.96 -5.57
N TYR A 85 21.88 -0.20 -5.92
CA TYR A 85 21.50 -0.96 -7.10
C TYR A 85 21.58 -2.46 -6.86
N VAL A 86 20.58 -3.18 -7.39
CA VAL A 86 20.49 -4.65 -7.36
C VAL A 86 20.86 -5.18 -8.74
N ILE A 87 21.94 -5.95 -8.83
CA ILE A 87 22.37 -6.63 -10.07
C ILE A 87 21.89 -8.07 -10.00
N VAL A 88 21.17 -8.51 -11.04
CA VAL A 88 20.77 -9.91 -11.22
C VAL A 88 21.47 -10.43 -12.47
N GLU A 89 22.41 -11.36 -12.30
CA GLU A 89 23.03 -12.09 -13.40
C GLU A 89 22.24 -13.39 -13.65
N VAL A 90 22.00 -13.69 -14.93
CA VAL A 90 21.27 -14.87 -15.43
C VAL A 90 22.25 -15.86 -16.04
#